data_AF-A0A529NTR0-F1
#
_entry.id   AF-A0A529NTR0-F1
#
_cell.length_a   1.000
_cell.length_b   1.000
_cell.length_c   1.000
_cell.angle_alpha   90.00
_cell.angle_beta   90.00
_cell.angle_gamma   90.00
#
_symmetry.space_group_name_H-M   'P 1'
#
loop_
_entity.id
_entity.type
_entity.pdbx_description
1 polymer ?
#
loop_
_entity_poly.entity_id
_entity_poly.type
_entity_poly.pdbx_seq_one_letter_code
_entity_poly.pdbx_strand_id
1 'polypeptide(L)' 'MLRIESAAPPIKVDAWLRGEPLTNFQSGKVYLVEFWATGCGPCVAAIPHLMELLEKYQDSGFEVVGVAA' A
#
# COMPACT_ATOMS: atom_id res chain seq x y z
N MET A 1 -9.05 3.26 16.01
CA MET A 1 -9.45 1.93 15.49
C MET A 1 -10.04 2.14 14.11
N LEU A 2 -9.46 1.49 13.09
CA LEU A 2 -9.92 1.61 11.70
C LEU A 2 -11.24 0.87 11.53
N ARG A 3 -12.18 1.45 10.76
CA ARG A 3 -13.46 0.82 10.43
C ARG A 3 -13.79 1.06 8.95
N ILE A 4 -14.62 0.19 8.39
CA ILE A 4 -15.21 0.41 7.07
C ILE A 4 -16.01 1.72 7.12
N GLU A 5 -16.03 2.48 6.03
CA GLU A 5 -16.61 3.84 5.89
C GLU A 5 -15.91 4.96 6.69
N SER A 6 -14.87 4.66 7.47
CA SER A 6 -14.08 5.70 8.13
C SER A 6 -13.02 6.28 7.19
N ALA A 7 -12.69 7.57 7.36
CA ALA A 7 -11.58 8.18 6.63
C ALA A 7 -10.27 7.45 6.95
N ALA A 8 -9.52 7.10 5.91
CA ALA A 8 -8.21 6.48 6.07
C ALA A 8 -7.26 7.43 6.83
N PRO A 9 -6.60 6.98 7.91
CA PRO A 9 -5.66 7.81 8.64
C PRO A 9 -4.40 8.06 7.82
N PRO A 10 -3.68 9.18 8.05
CA PRO A 10 -2.42 9.43 7.38
C PRO A 10 -1.39 8.36 7.72
N ILE A 11 -0.60 7.95 6.73
CA ILE A 11 0.49 6.99 6.93
C ILE A 11 1.66 7.72 7.59
N LYS A 12 2.06 7.26 8.77
CA LYS A 12 3.22 7.75 9.51
C LYS A 12 4.23 6.62 9.60
N VAL A 13 5.40 6.85 9.03
CA VAL A 13 6.52 5.90 9.00
C VAL A 13 7.81 6.68 9.29
N ASP A 14 8.83 5.98 9.79
CA ASP A 14 10.12 6.60 10.08
C ASP A 14 10.89 6.95 8.80
N ALA A 15 10.75 6.13 7.75
CA ALA A 15 11.42 6.34 6.47
C ALA A 15 10.62 5.76 5.30
N TRP A 16 10.73 6.41 4.15
CA TRP A 16 10.29 5.89 2.86
C TRP A 16 11.48 5.26 2.15
N LEU A 17 11.36 3.97 1.78
CA LEU A 17 12.48 3.23 1.20
C LEU A 17 12.53 3.33 -0.33
N ARG A 18 11.37 3.43 -0.99
CA ARG A 18 11.22 3.48 -2.44
C ARG A 18 9.98 4.28 -2.83
N GLY A 19 10.05 4.92 -4.00
CA GLY A 19 8.95 5.74 -4.52
C GLY A 19 8.85 7.10 -3.84
N GLU A 20 7.87 7.90 -4.28
CA GLU A 20 7.58 9.20 -3.68
C GLU A 20 6.79 9.03 -2.37
N PRO A 21 7.11 9.79 -1.30
CA PRO A 21 6.35 9.77 -0.05
C PRO A 21 4.86 10.04 -0.25
N LEU A 22 3.99 9.14 0.22
CA LEU A 22 2.55 9.36 0.22
C LEU A 22 2.15 10.28 1.37
N THR A 23 2.02 11.58 1.07
CA THR A 23 1.66 12.61 2.07
C THR A 23 0.16 12.77 2.28
N ASN A 24 -0.66 12.43 1.27
CA ASN A 24 -2.12 12.45 1.36
C ASN A 24 -2.75 11.47 0.34
N PHE A 25 -3.93 10.95 0.67
CA PHE A 25 -4.72 10.15 -0.27
C PHE A 25 -5.44 11.05 -1.28
N GLN A 26 -5.38 10.69 -2.56
CA GLN A 26 -6.03 11.43 -3.64
C GLN A 26 -7.42 10.85 -3.94
N SER A 27 -8.40 11.73 -4.16
CA SER A 27 -9.73 11.31 -4.61
C SER A 27 -9.64 10.70 -6.01
N GLY A 28 -10.43 9.64 -6.25
CA GLY A 28 -10.45 8.93 -7.54
C GLY A 28 -9.32 7.92 -7.72
N LYS A 29 -8.39 7.79 -6.75
CA LYS A 29 -7.41 6.72 -6.70
C LYS A 29 -7.81 5.62 -5.71
N VAL A 30 -7.40 4.40 -6.01
CA VAL A 30 -7.55 3.25 -5.11
C VAL A 30 -6.18 2.87 -4.57
N TYR A 31 -6.05 2.85 -3.25
CA TYR A 31 -4.82 2.51 -2.56
C TYR A 31 -4.96 1.15 -1.88
N LEU A 32 -4.05 0.23 -2.19
CA LEU A 32 -3.89 -1.02 -1.44
C LEU A 32 -2.71 -0.86 -0.47
N VAL A 33 -3.02 -0.77 0.82
CA VAL A 33 -1.99 -0.72 1.87
C VAL A 33 -1.76 -2.12 2.41
N GLU A 34 -0.57 -2.66 2.17
CA GLU A 34 -0.17 -4.00 2.61
C GLU A 34 0.84 -3.87 3.77
N PHE A 35 0.52 -4.51 4.90
CA PHE A 35 1.37 -4.50 6.09
C PHE A 35 2.04 -5.86 6.22
N TRP A 36 3.36 -5.89 6.23
CA TRP A 36 4.15 -7.12 6.30
C TRP A 36 5.35 -6.99 7.23
N ALA A 37 6.03 -8.12 7.44
CA ALA A 37 7.27 -8.21 8.20
C ALA A 37 8.23 -9.18 7.50
N THR A 38 9.52 -9.02 7.72
CA THR A 38 10.57 -9.84 7.08
C THR A 38 10.44 -11.33 7.39
N GLY A 39 9.87 -11.68 8.55
CA GLY A 39 9.55 -13.06 8.94
C GLY A 39 8.21 -13.59 8.44
N CYS A 40 7.41 -12.78 7.73
CA CYS A 40 6.11 -13.21 7.22
C CYS A 40 6.25 -13.87 5.83
N GLY A 41 6.56 -15.18 5.82
CA GLY A 41 6.69 -15.96 4.57
C GLY A 41 5.50 -15.81 3.61
N PRO A 42 4.24 -15.95 4.06
CA PRO A 42 3.07 -15.74 3.20
C PRO A 42 2.93 -14.31 2.67
N CYS A 43 3.29 -13.29 3.46
CA CYS A 43 3.25 -11.90 3.00
C CYS A 43 4.26 -11.68 1.87
N VAL A 44 5.49 -12.18 2.04
CA VAL A 44 6.53 -12.11 0.99
C VAL A 44 6.09 -12.83 -0.28
N ALA A 45 5.43 -13.99 -0.14
CA ALA A 45 4.89 -14.73 -1.27
C ALA A 45 3.73 -14.00 -1.99
N ALA A 46 3.05 -13.05 -1.33
CA ALA A 46 2.00 -12.25 -1.94
C ALA A 46 2.54 -11.08 -2.79
N ILE A 47 3.77 -10.62 -2.54
CA ILE A 47 4.36 -9.46 -3.23
C ILE A 47 4.31 -9.57 -4.77
N PRO A 48 4.66 -10.71 -5.41
CA PRO A 48 4.55 -10.84 -6.87
C PRO A 48 3.12 -10.58 -7.38
N HIS A 49 2.10 -11.06 -6.66
CA HIS A 49 0.70 -10.82 -7.03
C HIS A 49 0.29 -9.35 -6.86
N LEU A 50 0.86 -8.65 -5.88
CA LEU A 50 0.66 -7.20 -5.73
C LEU A 50 1.27 -6.44 -6.92
N MET A 51 2.43 -6.87 -7.41
CA MET A 51 3.07 -6.28 -8.58
C MET A 51 2.23 -6.52 -9.86
N GLU A 52 1.69 -7.73 -10.04
CA GLU A 52 0.77 -8.04 -11.15
C GLU A 52 -0.48 -7.16 -11.12
N LEU A 53 -1.06 -6.92 -9.93
CA LEU A 53 -2.20 -6.02 -9.77
C LEU A 53 -1.83 -4.57 -10.08
N LEU A 54 -0.67 -4.11 -9.62
CA LEU A 54 -0.17 -2.77 -9.91
C LEU A 54 -0.03 -2.57 -11.41
N GLU A 55 0.64 -3.47 -12.12
CA GLU A 55 0.81 -3.41 -13.57
C GLU A 55 -0.53 -3.41 -14.31
N LYS A 56 -1.48 -4.24 -13.87
CA LYS A 56 -2.79 -4.36 -14.49
C LYS A 56 -3.66 -3.11 -14.34
N TYR A 57 -3.55 -2.39 -13.23
CA TYR A 57 -4.46 -1.29 -12.89
C TYR A 57 -3.79 0.08 -12.75
N GLN A 58 -2.49 0.22 -13.05
CA GLN A 58 -1.76 1.49 -12.95
C GLN A 58 -2.46 2.64 -13.70
N ASP A 59 -3.01 2.37 -14.89
CA ASP A 59 -3.68 3.38 -15.72
C ASP A 59 -5.09 3.75 -15.20
N SER A 60 -5.60 2.99 -14.23
CA SER A 60 -6.91 3.22 -13.58
C SER A 60 -6.78 3.94 -12.23
N GLY A 61 -5.59 4.46 -11.90
CA GLY A 61 -5.35 5.15 -10.63
C GLY A 61 -5.21 4.21 -9.43
N PHE A 62 -4.72 2.99 -9.65
CA PHE A 62 -4.42 2.04 -8.58
C PHE A 62 -2.96 2.20 -8.11
N GLU A 63 -2.76 2.25 -6.79
CA GLU A 63 -1.44 2.33 -6.16
C GLU A 63 -1.31 1.32 -5.01
N VAL A 64 -0.12 0.72 -4.88
CA VAL A 64 0.21 -0.20 -3.79
C VAL A 64 1.20 0.47 -2.84
N VAL A 65 0.91 0.43 -1.54
CA VAL A 65 1.77 0.94 -0.48
C VAL A 65 2.14 -0.22 0.46
N GLY A 66 3.40 -0.63 0.43
CA GLY A 66 3.93 -1.64 1.35
C GLY A 66 4.47 -0.98 2.63
N VAL A 67 4.00 -1.43 3.79
CA VAL A 67 4.48 -1.00 5.12
C VAL A 67 5.12 -2.20 5.80
N ALA A 68 6.42 -2.10 6.05
CA ALA A 68 7.19 -3.13 6.74
C ALA A 68 7.48 -2.72 8.18
N ALA A 69 7.41 -3.68 9.10
CA ALA A 69 7.87 -3.56 10.48
C ALA A 69 8.71 -4.78 10.90
#